data_AF-A0A0F9AX60-F1
#
_entry.id   AF-A0A0F9AX60-F1
#
_cell.length_a   1.000
_cell.length_b   1.000
_cell.length_c   1.000
_cell.angle_alpha   90.00
_cell.angle_beta   90.00
_cell.angle_gamma   90.00
#
_symmetry.space_group_name_H-M   'P 1'
#
loop_
_entity.id
_entity.type
_entity.pdbx_description
1 polymer ?
#
loop_
_entity_poly.entity_id
_entity_poly.type
_entity_poly.pdbx_seq_one_letter_code
_entity_poly.pdbx_strand_id
1 'polypeptide(L)'
;LRPETTVYLALGMFAMAVVISLVFEKRSFCRYFCPIGAIIAPYSLVAPIELRSKNPDVCRQCKTRDCVKGNEKGYACPQMIYPYAIDRNTHCLMCTECAKTCPNDNIAINIRRPFLDIFKEGLGFLRTPDITLSLSVIIIILLGVIPFHNLEMTATYTLLEAGMANGLGIPQMVLRTTAFLMMGVILVAAFWAAVRCFFAIFFAFPGLGRLCCRMIL
;
A
#
# COMPACT_ATOMS: atom_id res chain seq x y z
N LEU A 1 16.12 -25.86 3.42
CA LEU A 1 16.37 -24.69 4.31
C LEU A 1 17.36 -25.12 5.38
N ARG A 2 18.49 -24.43 5.50
CA ARG A 2 19.49 -24.68 6.55
C ARG A 2 19.13 -23.85 7.80
N PRO A 3 18.77 -24.47 8.94
CA PRO A 3 18.22 -23.75 10.11
C PRO A 3 19.15 -22.66 10.67
N GLU A 4 20.46 -22.86 10.55
CA GLU A 4 21.47 -21.90 10.97
C GLU A 4 21.34 -20.56 10.23
N THR A 5 21.06 -20.57 8.93
CA THR A 5 20.94 -19.35 8.12
C THR A 5 19.73 -18.50 8.52
N THR A 6 18.61 -19.14 8.86
CA THR A 6 17.40 -18.43 9.32
C THR A 6 17.62 -17.78 10.69
N VAL A 7 18.40 -18.41 11.56
CA VAL A 7 18.74 -17.86 12.89
C VAL A 7 19.64 -16.63 12.74
N TYR A 8 20.69 -16.69 11.92
CA TYR A 8 21.55 -15.52 11.69
C TYR A 8 20.80 -14.35 11.07
N LEU A 9 19.87 -14.62 10.14
CA LEU A 9 19.05 -13.58 9.51
C LEU A 9 18.08 -12.93 10.52
N ALA A 10 17.42 -13.73 11.35
CA ALA A 10 16.54 -13.23 12.41
C ALA A 10 17.29 -12.40 13.44
N LEU A 11 18.47 -12.86 13.89
CA LEU A 11 19.34 -12.12 14.79
C LEU A 11 19.82 -10.80 14.18
N GLY A 12 20.20 -10.81 12.90
CA GLY A 12 20.60 -9.59 12.18
C GLY A 12 19.47 -8.57 12.10
N MET A 13 18.24 -9.01 11.77
CA MET A 13 17.07 -8.13 11.75
C MET A 13 16.73 -7.57 13.14
N PHE A 14 16.82 -8.39 14.18
CA PHE A 14 16.58 -7.95 15.55
C PHE A 14 17.62 -6.92 16.02
N ALA A 15 18.90 -7.18 15.77
CA ALA A 15 19.98 -6.25 16.09
C ALA A 15 19.79 -4.91 15.37
N MET A 16 19.46 -4.93 14.08
CA MET A 16 19.17 -3.73 13.30
C MET A 16 17.96 -2.96 13.87
N ALA A 17 16.90 -3.66 14.28
CA ALA A 17 15.73 -3.05 14.90
C ALA A 17 16.08 -2.34 16.22
N VAL A 18 16.92 -2.95 17.06
CA VAL A 18 17.37 -2.36 18.33
C VAL A 18 18.23 -1.12 18.06
N VAL A 19 19.23 -1.22 17.19
CA VAL A 19 20.13 -0.09 16.87
C VAL A 19 19.33 1.10 16.33
N ILE A 20 18.43 0.86 15.37
CA ILE A 20 17.63 1.94 14.77
C ILE A 20 16.64 2.51 15.79
N SER A 21 16.08 1.70 16.68
CA SER A 21 15.17 2.19 17.73
C SER A 21 15.88 3.01 18.82
N LEU A 22 17.19 2.80 19.02
CA LEU A 22 18.00 3.60 19.93
C LEU A 22 18.44 4.93 19.31
N VAL A 23 18.73 4.95 18.00
CA VAL A 23 19.19 6.16 17.30
C VAL A 23 18.02 7.04 16.85
N PHE A 24 16.91 6.44 16.40
CA PHE A 24 15.77 7.16 15.86
C PHE A 24 14.54 6.99 16.74
N GLU A 25 13.95 8.10 17.17
CA GLU A 25 12.66 8.08 17.85
C GLU A 25 11.54 7.59 16.90
N LYS A 26 10.41 7.14 17.49
CA LYS A 26 9.10 6.95 16.84
C LYS A 26 8.94 5.81 15.81
N ARG A 27 9.17 4.54 16.20
CA ARG A 27 8.91 3.35 15.34
C ARG A 27 9.52 3.48 13.93
N SER A 28 10.63 4.18 13.79
CA SER A 28 11.27 4.49 12.50
C SER A 28 11.74 3.23 11.78
N PHE A 29 12.16 2.20 12.52
CA PHE A 29 12.46 0.89 11.94
C PHE A 29 11.28 0.33 11.16
N CYS A 30 10.12 0.20 11.80
CA CYS A 30 8.92 -0.37 11.18
C CYS A 30 8.41 0.46 9.99
N ARG A 31 8.64 1.78 10.02
CA ARG A 31 8.16 2.69 8.97
C ARG A 31 9.06 2.77 7.74
N TYR A 32 10.38 2.69 7.93
CA TYR A 32 11.34 2.98 6.86
C TYR A 32 12.29 1.82 6.53
N PHE A 33 12.61 0.96 7.50
CA PHE A 33 13.65 -0.07 7.35
C PHE A 33 13.10 -1.49 7.34
N CYS A 34 11.94 -1.73 7.93
CA CYS A 34 11.34 -3.04 7.99
C CYS A 34 10.83 -3.43 6.58
N PRO A 35 11.35 -4.52 5.99
CA PRO A 35 10.93 -4.95 4.65
C PRO A 35 9.44 -5.30 4.62
N ILE A 36 8.91 -5.84 5.73
CA ILE A 36 7.49 -6.15 5.86
C ILE A 36 6.65 -4.86 5.84
N GLY A 37 7.08 -3.81 6.55
CA GLY A 37 6.39 -2.52 6.55
C GLY A 37 6.40 -1.84 5.18
N ALA A 38 7.54 -1.92 4.47
CA ALA A 38 7.68 -1.41 3.11
C ALA A 38 6.74 -2.12 2.11
N ILE A 39 6.51 -3.42 2.31
CA ILE A 39 5.58 -4.20 1.49
C ILE A 39 4.13 -3.93 1.88
N ILE A 40 3.77 -3.83 3.17
CA ILE A 40 2.37 -3.66 3.61
C ILE A 40 1.81 -2.26 3.29
N ALA A 41 2.60 -1.20 3.50
CA ALA A 41 2.18 0.18 3.26
C ALA A 41 1.49 0.42 1.89
N PRO A 42 2.03 -0.08 0.77
CA PRO A 42 1.37 0.06 -0.52
C PRO A 42 0.08 -0.76 -0.70
N TYR A 43 -0.07 -1.93 -0.05
CA TYR A 43 -1.34 -2.67 -0.09
C TYR A 43 -2.48 -1.89 0.57
N SER A 44 -2.18 -1.10 1.61
CA SER A 44 -3.17 -0.25 2.27
C SER A 44 -3.79 0.81 1.34
N LEU A 45 -3.13 1.14 0.21
CA LEU A 45 -3.70 2.04 -0.80
C LEU A 45 -4.87 1.43 -1.57
N VAL A 46 -4.92 0.09 -1.68
CA VAL A 46 -6.03 -0.64 -2.33
C VAL A 46 -7.25 -0.77 -1.41
N ALA A 47 -7.11 -0.53 -0.11
CA ALA A 47 -8.16 -0.78 0.87
C ALA A 47 -9.48 -0.05 0.53
N PRO A 48 -10.65 -0.73 0.63
CA PRO A 48 -11.96 -0.12 0.37
C PRO A 48 -12.49 0.69 1.55
N ILE A 49 -11.78 0.71 2.67
CA ILE A 49 -12.17 1.39 3.91
C ILE A 49 -11.08 2.40 4.27
N GLU A 50 -11.46 3.55 4.80
CA GLU A 50 -10.54 4.53 5.36
C GLU A 50 -11.08 5.16 6.64
N LEU A 51 -10.15 5.61 7.50
CA LEU A 51 -10.44 6.44 8.65
C LEU A 51 -10.08 7.89 8.30
N ARG A 52 -11.06 8.80 8.37
CA ARG A 52 -10.88 10.23 8.12
C ARG A 52 -11.62 11.07 9.14
N SER A 53 -11.22 12.34 9.28
CA SER A 53 -11.98 13.30 10.08
C SER A 53 -13.28 13.68 9.39
N LYS A 54 -14.41 13.71 10.12
CA LYS A 54 -15.71 14.17 9.60
C LYS A 54 -15.66 15.65 9.20
N ASN A 55 -15.13 16.49 10.09
CA ASN A 55 -14.93 17.91 9.84
C ASN A 55 -13.47 18.33 10.12
N PRO A 56 -12.71 18.81 9.11
CA PRO A 56 -11.35 19.28 9.29
C PRO A 56 -11.20 20.40 10.34
N ASP A 57 -12.17 21.31 10.44
CA ASP A 57 -12.09 22.48 11.31
C ASP A 57 -12.22 22.12 12.79
N VAL A 58 -13.05 21.12 13.11
CA VAL A 58 -13.20 20.58 14.48
C VAL A 58 -11.87 19.98 14.95
N CYS A 59 -11.13 19.31 14.05
CA CYS A 59 -9.80 18.81 14.37
C CYS A 59 -8.77 19.94 14.55
N ARG A 60 -8.84 21.02 13.75
CA ARG A 60 -7.95 22.19 13.88
C ARG A 60 -8.12 22.90 15.23
N GLN A 61 -9.35 22.98 15.73
CA GLN A 61 -9.67 23.64 17.01
C GLN A 61 -9.42 22.75 18.23
N CYS A 62 -9.20 21.45 18.03
CA CYS A 62 -8.94 20.50 19.12
C CYS A 62 -7.55 20.71 19.76
N LYS A 63 -7.53 21.24 20.98
CA LYS A 63 -6.29 21.50 21.74
C LYS A 63 -5.71 20.25 22.41
N THR A 64 -6.57 19.30 22.84
CA THR A 64 -6.13 18.12 23.59
C THR A 64 -5.32 17.17 22.71
N ARG A 65 -5.83 16.93 21.49
CA ARG A 65 -5.27 16.00 20.48
C ARG A 65 -5.15 14.57 21.00
N ASP A 66 -6.18 14.13 21.71
CA ASP A 66 -6.24 12.81 22.36
C ASP A 66 -6.13 11.65 21.36
N CYS A 67 -6.52 11.85 20.10
CA CYS A 67 -6.34 10.86 19.04
C CYS A 67 -4.88 10.46 18.78
N VAL A 68 -3.91 11.30 19.14
CA VAL A 68 -2.48 11.02 19.01
C VAL A 68 -1.80 10.81 20.37
N LYS A 69 -2.32 11.42 21.44
CA LYS A 69 -1.75 11.30 22.80
C LYS A 69 -2.30 10.12 23.61
N GLY A 70 -3.48 9.63 23.26
CA GLY A 70 -4.26 8.70 24.08
C GLY A 70 -5.00 9.42 25.21
N ASN A 71 -5.98 8.73 25.80
CA ASN A 71 -6.71 9.16 27.00
C ASN A 71 -7.25 7.94 27.76
N GLU A 72 -8.09 8.15 28.77
CA GLU A 72 -8.69 7.06 29.56
C GLU A 72 -9.51 6.07 28.73
N LYS A 73 -10.00 6.47 27.54
CA LYS A 73 -10.84 5.64 26.67
C LYS A 73 -10.03 4.73 25.74
N GLY A 74 -8.72 4.96 25.59
CA GLY A 74 -7.90 4.19 24.65
C GLY A 74 -6.48 4.71 24.45
N TYR A 75 -5.71 3.96 23.68
CA TYR A 75 -4.29 4.24 23.50
C TYR A 75 -4.04 5.33 22.46
N ALA A 76 -2.86 5.94 22.54
CA ALA A 76 -2.32 6.80 21.48
C ALA A 76 -2.27 6.08 20.14
N CYS A 77 -2.42 6.82 19.02
CA CYS A 77 -2.21 6.27 17.69
C CYS A 77 -0.84 5.57 17.60
N PRO A 78 -0.76 4.25 17.35
CA PRO A 78 0.51 3.52 17.35
C PRO A 78 1.50 3.99 16.29
N GLN A 79 1.02 4.70 15.27
CA GLN A 79 1.80 5.25 14.16
C GLN A 79 2.05 6.76 14.30
N MET A 80 1.54 7.37 15.37
CA MET A 80 1.65 8.81 15.66
C MET A 80 1.24 9.69 14.47
N ILE A 81 0.23 9.24 13.71
CA ILE A 81 -0.35 9.99 12.60
C ILE A 81 -1.58 10.77 13.09
N TYR A 82 -1.76 11.98 12.56
CA TYR A 82 -2.91 12.83 12.89
C TYR A 82 -4.04 12.56 11.91
N PRO A 83 -5.22 12.05 12.33
CA PRO A 83 -6.33 11.74 11.42
C PRO A 83 -6.78 12.89 10.50
N TYR A 84 -6.58 14.13 10.94
CA TYR A 84 -6.85 15.35 10.19
C TYR A 84 -5.93 15.54 8.96
N ALA A 85 -4.67 15.09 9.05
CA ALA A 85 -3.66 15.29 8.03
C ALA A 85 -3.39 14.01 7.20
N ILE A 86 -4.21 12.96 7.38
CA ILE A 86 -4.07 11.72 6.60
C ILE A 86 -4.68 11.95 5.23
N ASP A 87 -3.84 11.99 4.20
CA ASP A 87 -4.23 11.91 2.80
C ASP A 87 -4.28 10.44 2.32
N ARG A 88 -3.37 9.60 2.81
CA ARG A 88 -3.15 8.21 2.35
C ARG A 88 -3.21 7.19 3.49
N ASN A 89 -3.62 5.97 3.16
CA ASN A 89 -3.71 4.87 4.12
C ASN A 89 -2.37 4.14 4.39
N THR A 90 -1.27 4.53 3.76
CA THR A 90 0.04 3.83 3.83
C THR A 90 0.56 3.61 5.25
N HIS A 91 0.27 4.54 6.15
CA HIS A 91 0.73 4.49 7.55
C HIS A 91 -0.40 4.22 8.54
N CYS A 92 -1.65 4.05 8.09
CA CYS A 92 -2.76 3.77 8.98
C CYS A 92 -2.93 2.26 9.15
N LEU A 93 -2.79 1.76 10.39
CA LEU A 93 -3.00 0.35 10.74
C LEU A 93 -4.49 -0.03 10.91
N MET A 94 -5.41 0.89 10.64
CA MET A 94 -6.86 0.69 10.83
C MET A 94 -7.25 0.20 12.24
N CYS A 95 -6.48 0.55 13.28
CA CYS A 95 -6.72 0.08 14.65
C CYS A 95 -7.93 0.74 15.35
N THR A 96 -8.50 1.79 14.78
CA THR A 96 -9.66 2.57 15.30
C THR A 96 -9.51 3.23 16.67
N GLU A 97 -8.33 3.17 17.32
CA GLU A 97 -8.10 3.85 18.60
C GLU A 97 -8.34 5.36 18.55
N CYS A 98 -8.06 6.00 17.41
CA CYS A 98 -8.33 7.42 17.22
C CYS A 98 -9.82 7.77 17.24
N ALA A 99 -10.71 6.85 16.86
CA ALA A 99 -12.15 7.03 16.96
C ALA A 99 -12.62 6.93 18.42
N LYS A 100 -12.05 6.00 19.20
CA LYS A 100 -12.38 5.80 20.62
C LYS A 100 -11.93 6.97 21.50
N THR A 101 -10.73 7.48 21.25
CA THR A 101 -10.11 8.54 22.05
C THR A 101 -10.55 9.94 21.64
N CYS A 102 -11.28 10.12 20.52
CA CYS A 102 -11.70 11.43 20.07
C CYS A 102 -12.73 12.07 21.03
N PRO A 103 -12.45 13.24 21.63
CA PRO A 103 -13.41 13.90 22.53
C PRO A 103 -14.62 14.49 21.79
N ASN A 104 -14.46 14.81 20.50
CA ASN A 104 -15.46 15.50 19.68
C ASN A 104 -16.22 14.55 18.73
N ASP A 105 -16.03 13.23 18.85
CA ASP A 105 -16.58 12.21 17.93
C ASP A 105 -16.42 12.56 16.44
N ASN A 106 -15.25 13.11 16.07
CA ASN A 106 -15.00 13.68 14.76
C ASN A 106 -14.27 12.72 13.80
N ILE A 107 -14.23 11.43 14.10
CA ILE A 107 -13.60 10.41 13.25
C ILE A 107 -14.69 9.53 12.63
N ALA A 108 -14.62 9.30 11.32
CA ALA A 108 -15.51 8.42 10.60
C ALA A 108 -14.75 7.33 9.86
N ILE A 109 -15.38 6.16 9.79
CA ILE A 109 -14.99 5.09 8.89
C ILE A 109 -15.77 5.29 7.60
N ASN A 110 -15.07 5.64 6.53
CA ASN A 110 -15.66 5.85 5.22
C ASN A 110 -15.38 4.65 4.33
N ILE A 111 -16.35 4.30 3.49
CA ILE A 111 -16.14 3.38 2.38
C ILE A 111 -15.65 4.21 1.20
N ARG A 112 -14.52 3.82 0.64
CA ARG A 112 -13.90 4.46 -0.51
C ARG A 112 -13.79 3.49 -1.67
N ARG A 113 -13.59 4.03 -2.87
CA ARG A 113 -13.29 3.19 -4.03
C ARG A 113 -11.89 2.60 -3.88
N PRO A 114 -11.74 1.27 -3.99
CA PRO A 114 -10.41 0.65 -3.97
C PRO A 114 -9.58 1.22 -5.14
N PHE A 115 -8.26 1.23 -4.99
CA PHE A 115 -7.29 1.74 -5.97
C PHE A 115 -7.26 3.27 -6.19
N LEU A 116 -8.18 4.05 -5.61
CA LEU A 116 -8.25 5.50 -5.84
C LEU A 116 -6.94 6.23 -5.47
N ASP A 117 -6.29 5.85 -4.37
CA ASP A 117 -5.01 6.46 -3.96
C ASP A 117 -3.87 6.11 -4.93
N ILE A 118 -3.86 4.88 -5.47
CA ILE A 118 -2.88 4.46 -6.48
C ILE A 118 -3.08 5.25 -7.77
N PHE A 119 -4.33 5.49 -8.17
CA PHE A 119 -4.64 6.34 -9.31
C PHE A 119 -4.24 7.80 -9.05
N LYS A 120 -4.45 8.34 -7.83
CA LYS A 120 -3.98 9.69 -7.46
C LYS A 120 -2.46 9.81 -7.55
N GLU A 121 -1.72 8.78 -7.12
CA GLU A 121 -0.26 8.73 -7.26
C GLU A 121 0.17 8.64 -8.73
N GLY A 122 -0.48 7.79 -9.53
CA GLY A 122 -0.26 7.70 -10.98
C GLY A 122 -0.65 8.98 -11.73
N LEU A 123 -1.64 9.74 -11.25
CA LEU A 123 -1.99 11.06 -11.77
C LEU A 123 -0.94 12.12 -11.43
N GLY A 124 -0.33 12.05 -10.24
CA GLY A 124 0.77 12.93 -9.83
C GLY A 124 1.97 12.81 -10.77
N PHE A 125 2.22 11.61 -11.32
CA PHE A 125 3.25 11.39 -12.34
C PHE A 125 3.01 12.15 -13.66
N LEU A 126 1.76 12.30 -14.13
CA LEU A 126 1.47 13.09 -15.34
C LEU A 126 1.73 14.59 -15.14
N ARG A 127 1.82 15.05 -13.89
CA ARG A 127 1.96 16.46 -13.52
C ARG A 127 3.39 16.86 -13.16
N THR A 128 4.17 15.97 -12.54
CA THR A 128 5.57 16.20 -12.15
C THR A 128 6.36 14.88 -12.26
N PRO A 129 7.42 14.81 -13.09
CA PRO A 129 8.23 13.60 -13.25
C PRO A 129 9.23 13.45 -12.09
N ASP A 130 8.74 13.29 -10.87
CA ASP A 130 9.58 13.10 -9.68
C ASP A 130 9.46 11.68 -9.10
N ILE A 131 10.32 11.40 -8.12
CA ILE A 131 10.65 10.13 -7.43
C ILE A 131 9.44 9.26 -7.00
N THR A 132 8.22 9.79 -7.02
CA THR A 132 6.94 9.06 -6.87
C THR A 132 6.70 7.98 -7.94
N LEU A 133 7.45 8.00 -9.05
CA LEU A 133 7.57 6.90 -10.02
C LEU A 133 7.84 5.54 -9.34
N SER A 134 8.63 5.56 -8.26
CA SER A 134 9.09 4.34 -7.59
C SER A 134 7.96 3.61 -6.86
N LEU A 135 7.11 4.32 -6.12
CA LEU A 135 6.12 3.66 -5.27
C LEU A 135 5.08 2.94 -6.10
N SER A 136 4.32 3.63 -6.96
CA SER A 136 3.25 3.04 -7.77
C SER A 136 3.71 1.83 -8.61
N VAL A 137 4.88 1.89 -9.24
CA VAL A 137 5.47 0.77 -9.98
C VAL A 137 5.85 -0.39 -9.06
N ILE A 138 6.46 -0.12 -7.90
CA ILE A 138 6.74 -1.14 -6.88
C ILE A 138 5.45 -1.80 -6.40
N ILE A 139 4.36 -1.04 -6.18
CA ILE A 139 3.06 -1.62 -5.79
C ILE A 139 2.53 -2.56 -6.86
N ILE A 140 2.58 -2.17 -8.12
CA ILE A 140 2.06 -2.97 -9.24
C ILE A 140 2.88 -4.26 -9.40
N ILE A 141 4.21 -4.16 -9.30
CA ILE A 141 5.10 -5.32 -9.34
C ILE A 141 4.80 -6.24 -8.15
N LEU A 142 4.72 -5.71 -6.92
CA LEU A 142 4.39 -6.50 -5.73
C LEU A 142 3.00 -7.15 -5.82
N LEU A 143 2.00 -6.42 -6.33
CA LEU A 143 0.65 -6.95 -6.59
C LEU A 143 0.64 -8.06 -7.66
N GLY A 144 1.58 -8.07 -8.59
CA GLY A 144 1.73 -9.13 -9.59
C GLY A 144 2.55 -10.34 -9.11
N VAL A 145 3.57 -10.10 -8.30
CA VAL A 145 4.47 -11.14 -7.77
C VAL A 145 3.72 -12.11 -6.86
N ILE A 146 2.84 -11.62 -5.98
CA ILE A 146 2.09 -12.47 -5.06
C ILE A 146 1.16 -13.47 -5.77
N PRO A 147 0.22 -13.06 -6.64
CA PRO A 147 -0.65 -14.00 -7.33
C PRO A 147 0.16 -14.95 -8.21
N PHE A 148 1.25 -14.48 -8.85
CA PHE A 148 2.14 -15.36 -9.60
C PHE A 148 2.74 -16.46 -8.72
N HIS A 149 3.32 -16.11 -7.56
CA HIS A 149 3.83 -17.11 -6.62
C HIS A 149 2.75 -18.07 -6.12
N ASN A 150 1.54 -17.59 -5.87
CA ASN A 150 0.42 -18.45 -5.45
C ASN A 150 0.00 -19.41 -6.57
N LEU A 151 -0.07 -18.93 -7.81
CA LEU A 151 -0.38 -19.75 -8.98
C LEU A 151 0.70 -20.82 -9.21
N GLU A 152 1.97 -20.45 -9.05
CA GLU A 152 3.09 -21.36 -9.25
C GLU A 152 3.10 -22.51 -8.24
N MET A 153 2.69 -22.26 -7.00
CA MET A 153 2.55 -23.28 -5.95
C MET A 153 1.37 -24.23 -6.19
N THR A 154 0.54 -23.98 -7.21
CA THR A 154 -0.63 -24.81 -7.53
C THR A 154 -0.24 -25.98 -8.43
N ALA A 155 -0.75 -27.18 -8.14
CA ALA A 155 -0.44 -28.39 -8.90
C ALA A 155 -0.76 -28.28 -10.41
N THR A 156 -1.81 -27.54 -10.77
CA THR A 156 -2.19 -27.30 -12.16
C THR A 156 -1.10 -26.61 -12.97
N TYR A 157 -0.41 -25.62 -12.37
CA TYR A 157 0.67 -24.91 -13.03
C TYR A 157 1.87 -25.83 -13.28
N THR A 158 2.23 -26.62 -12.26
CA THR A 158 3.37 -27.56 -12.36
C THR A 158 3.17 -28.65 -13.43
N LEU A 159 1.93 -29.14 -13.59
CA LEU A 159 1.57 -30.12 -14.61
C LEU A 159 1.61 -29.50 -16.02
N LEU A 160 1.10 -28.28 -16.16
CA LEU A 160 1.14 -27.54 -17.41
C LEU A 160 2.58 -27.24 -17.84
N GLU A 161 3.43 -26.81 -16.90
CA GLU A 161 4.85 -26.55 -17.14
C GLU A 161 5.61 -27.83 -17.50
N ALA A 162 5.37 -28.94 -16.82
CA ALA A 162 5.97 -30.22 -17.17
C ALA A 162 5.54 -30.70 -18.57
N GLY A 163 4.25 -30.53 -18.92
CA GLY A 163 3.75 -30.84 -20.26
C GLY A 163 4.39 -29.99 -21.36
N MET A 164 4.52 -28.68 -21.13
CA MET A 164 5.17 -27.75 -22.05
C MET A 164 6.68 -28.00 -22.18
N ALA A 165 7.37 -28.32 -21.07
CA ALA A 165 8.80 -28.62 -21.08
C ALA A 165 9.11 -29.90 -21.87
N ASN A 166 8.30 -30.95 -21.69
CA ASN A 166 8.47 -32.22 -22.41
C ASN A 166 8.07 -32.11 -23.88
N GLY A 167 7.09 -31.26 -24.22
CA GLY A 167 6.62 -31.07 -25.59
C GLY A 167 7.51 -30.15 -26.45
N LEU A 168 8.00 -29.04 -25.89
CA LEU A 168 8.83 -28.05 -26.60
C LEU A 168 10.34 -28.22 -26.35
N GLY A 169 10.76 -29.09 -25.43
CA GLY A 169 12.17 -29.27 -25.06
C GLY A 169 12.80 -28.06 -24.36
N ILE A 170 11.98 -27.11 -23.89
CA ILE A 170 12.43 -25.89 -23.23
C ILE A 170 12.70 -26.20 -21.75
N PRO A 171 13.84 -25.79 -21.18
CA PRO A 171 14.10 -25.97 -19.76
C PRO A 171 13.08 -25.21 -18.91
N GLN A 172 12.58 -25.84 -17.85
CA GLN A 172 11.56 -25.27 -16.94
C GLN A 172 11.94 -23.87 -16.41
N MET A 173 13.23 -23.64 -16.15
CA MET A 173 13.73 -22.34 -15.72
C MET A 173 13.41 -21.20 -16.71
N VAL A 174 13.45 -21.46 -18.02
CA VAL A 174 13.11 -20.47 -19.06
C VAL A 174 11.61 -20.24 -19.11
N LEU A 175 10.79 -21.28 -18.95
CA LEU A 175 9.34 -21.14 -18.96
C LEU A 175 8.85 -20.32 -17.75
N ARG A 176 9.38 -20.61 -16.57
CA ARG A 176 9.05 -19.88 -15.33
C ARG A 176 9.48 -18.42 -15.38
N THR A 177 10.70 -18.14 -15.85
CA THR A 177 11.22 -16.75 -15.94
C THR A 177 10.48 -15.93 -17.00
N THR A 178 10.15 -16.52 -18.15
CA THR A 178 9.38 -15.85 -19.19
C THR A 178 7.94 -15.58 -18.75
N ALA A 179 7.28 -16.53 -18.09
CA ALA A 179 5.94 -16.35 -17.53
C ALA A 179 5.89 -15.21 -16.49
N PHE A 180 6.90 -15.14 -15.62
CA PHE A 180 7.04 -14.07 -14.62
C PHE A 180 7.18 -12.68 -15.27
N LEU A 181 8.10 -12.55 -16.23
CA LEU A 181 8.33 -11.28 -16.93
C LEU A 181 7.10 -10.83 -17.73
N MET A 182 6.45 -11.77 -18.42
CA MET A 182 5.21 -11.49 -19.18
C MET A 182 4.10 -10.98 -18.27
N MET A 183 3.88 -11.63 -17.12
CA MET A 183 2.88 -11.18 -16.14
C MET A 183 3.17 -9.76 -15.63
N GLY A 184 4.44 -9.49 -15.29
CA GLY A 184 4.85 -8.15 -14.85
C GLY A 184 4.59 -7.07 -15.91
N VAL A 185 4.96 -7.32 -17.17
CA VAL A 185 4.73 -6.39 -18.27
C VAL A 185 3.24 -6.18 -18.53
N ILE A 186 2.44 -7.24 -18.52
CA ILE A 186 0.98 -7.16 -18.73
C ILE A 186 0.32 -6.31 -17.65
N LEU A 187 0.68 -6.50 -16.38
CA LEU A 187 0.10 -5.74 -15.28
C LEU A 187 0.47 -4.25 -15.34
N VAL A 188 1.72 -3.94 -15.65
CA VAL A 188 2.17 -2.56 -15.86
C VAL A 188 1.44 -1.92 -17.05
N ALA A 189 1.35 -2.62 -18.18
CA ALA A 189 0.65 -2.14 -19.37
C ALA A 189 -0.85 -1.93 -19.11
N ALA A 190 -1.51 -2.87 -18.43
CA ALA A 190 -2.93 -2.79 -18.08
C ALA A 190 -3.20 -1.60 -17.13
N PHE A 191 -2.32 -1.37 -16.15
CA PHE A 191 -2.43 -0.22 -15.26
C PHE A 191 -2.32 1.10 -16.03
N TRP A 192 -1.32 1.23 -16.90
CA TRP A 192 -1.15 2.43 -17.74
C TRP A 192 -2.31 2.66 -18.71
N ALA A 193 -2.86 1.58 -19.28
CA ALA A 193 -4.06 1.65 -20.09
C ALA A 193 -5.26 2.14 -19.27
N ALA A 194 -5.46 1.63 -18.05
CA ALA A 194 -6.53 2.06 -17.16
C ALA A 194 -6.42 3.54 -16.75
N VAL A 195 -5.21 4.01 -16.43
CA VAL A 195 -4.94 5.43 -16.14
C VAL A 195 -5.27 6.32 -17.35
N ARG A 196 -4.85 5.91 -18.56
CA ARG A 196 -5.16 6.64 -19.81
C ARG A 196 -6.66 6.64 -20.14
N CYS A 197 -7.34 5.52 -19.98
CA CYS A 197 -8.79 5.42 -20.16
C CYS A 197 -9.54 6.31 -19.16
N PHE A 198 -9.11 6.35 -17.90
CA PHE A 198 -9.70 7.23 -16.89
C PHE A 198 -9.56 8.71 -17.28
N PHE A 199 -8.41 9.12 -17.80
CA PHE A 199 -8.18 10.49 -18.30
C PHE A 199 -9.01 10.81 -19.54
N ALA A 200 -9.13 9.87 -20.50
CA ALA A 200 -9.95 10.04 -21.69
C ALA A 200 -11.44 10.25 -21.33
N ILE A 201 -11.95 9.51 -20.35
CA ILE A 201 -13.31 9.66 -19.84
C ILE A 201 -13.47 10.99 -19.07
N PHE A 202 -12.47 11.39 -18.28
CA PHE A 202 -12.51 12.63 -17.51
C PHE A 202 -12.46 13.89 -18.40
N PHE A 203 -11.67 13.88 -19.48
CA PHE A 203 -11.62 14.97 -20.46
C PHE A 203 -12.83 14.99 -21.42
N ALA A 204 -13.43 13.84 -21.72
CA ALA A 204 -14.63 13.75 -22.55
C ALA A 204 -15.91 14.25 -21.84
N PHE A 205 -15.96 14.26 -20.50
CA PHE A 205 -17.11 14.72 -19.71
C PHE A 205 -16.75 15.83 -18.71
N PRO A 206 -16.63 17.10 -19.15
CA PRO A 206 -16.30 18.23 -18.27
C PRO A 206 -17.38 18.54 -17.20
N GLY A 207 -18.59 17.99 -17.35
CA GLY A 207 -19.68 18.13 -16.36
C GLY A 207 -19.48 17.32 -15.07
N LEU A 208 -18.69 16.24 -15.09
CA LEU A 208 -18.45 15.36 -13.92
C LEU A 208 -17.25 15.80 -13.06
N GLY A 209 -16.48 16.79 -13.53
CA GLY A 209 -15.32 17.34 -12.80
C GLY A 209 -15.71 18.02 -11.48
N ARG A 210 -16.90 18.61 -11.38
CA ARG A 210 -17.39 19.24 -10.14
C ARG A 210 -17.86 18.27 -9.07
N LEU A 211 -18.37 17.09 -9.44
CA LEU A 211 -18.76 16.03 -8.50
C LEU A 211 -17.54 15.28 -7.95
N CYS A 212 -16.52 15.05 -8.78
CA CYS A 212 -15.29 14.41 -8.33
C CYS A 212 -14.45 15.34 -7.42
N CYS A 213 -14.40 16.64 -7.71
CA CYS A 213 -13.66 17.61 -6.89
C CYS A 213 -14.27 17.79 -5.49
N ARG A 214 -15.60 17.64 -5.35
CA ARG A 214 -16.30 17.68 -4.04
C ARG A 214 -16.18 16.38 -3.24
N MET A 215 -15.64 15.32 -3.83
CA MET A 215 -15.37 14.02 -3.20
C MET A 215 -13.86 13.79 -2.95
N ILE A 216 -13.01 14.73 -3.40
CA ILE A 216 -11.55 14.74 -3.22
C ILE A 216 -11.11 15.77 -2.17
N LEU A 217 -11.97 16.74 -1.82
CA LEU A 217 -11.78 17.72 -0.74
C LEU A 217 -12.52 17.28 0.54
#